data_AF-A0A285BCZ6-F1
#
_entry.id   AF-A0A285BCZ6-F1
#
_cell.length_a   1.000
_cell.length_b   1.000
_cell.length_c   1.000
_cell.angle_alpha   90.00
_cell.angle_beta   90.00
_cell.angle_gamma   90.00
#
_symmetry.space_group_name_H-M   'P 1'
#
loop_
_entity.id
_entity.type
_entity.pdbx_description
1 polymer ?
#
loop_
_entity_poly.entity_id
_entity_poly.type
_entity_poly.pdbx_seq_one_letter_code
_entity_poly.pdbx_strand_id
1 'polypeptide(L)'
;MTALEIILHLKKNNFSLSCIGVKYFLYQCSFFYIWGVVNILDEAVIKEILKSMIIEQLKNGGLALELTKRDIEKFKYCLAGIKDASIPANEKHEAAIFIKGMNDALKRLHEITGEREFAIFYNYCIEGKTRNEIADALNVDISTVGRNKEKALKKLSIILYPEINITDMM
;
A
#
# COMPACT_ATOMS: atom_id res chain seq x y z
N MET A 1 6.52 31.04 -10.04
CA MET A 1 5.80 30.44 -8.91
C MET A 1 6.64 29.38 -8.24
N THR A 2 7.48 29.85 -7.31
CA THR A 2 8.22 29.03 -6.35
C THR A 2 7.27 28.24 -5.44
N ALA A 3 7.73 27.20 -4.74
CA ALA A 3 6.92 26.39 -3.80
C ALA A 3 6.19 27.25 -2.74
N LEU A 4 6.77 28.40 -2.39
CA LEU A 4 6.14 29.41 -1.54
C LEU A 4 4.92 30.07 -2.20
N GLU A 5 4.96 30.29 -3.52
CA GLU A 5 3.86 30.84 -4.30
C GLU A 5 2.71 29.84 -4.46
N ILE A 6 2.96 28.53 -4.50
CA ILE A 6 1.90 27.49 -4.50
C ILE A 6 1.22 27.42 -3.12
N ILE A 7 1.98 27.50 -2.03
CA ILE A 7 1.45 27.57 -0.67
C ILE A 7 0.63 28.84 -0.46
N LEU A 8 1.09 29.98 -0.99
CA LEU A 8 0.36 31.25 -0.97
C LEU A 8 -0.89 31.22 -1.87
N HIS A 9 -0.84 30.53 -3.01
CA HIS A 9 -1.99 30.37 -3.92
C HIS A 9 -3.10 29.51 -3.29
N LEU A 10 -2.74 28.45 -2.56
CA LEU A 10 -3.69 27.63 -1.81
C LEU A 10 -4.34 28.39 -0.64
N LYS A 11 -3.58 29.28 0.01
CA LYS A 11 -4.07 30.15 1.09
C LYS A 11 -5.00 31.27 0.58
N LYS A 12 -4.74 31.80 -0.63
CA LYS A 12 -5.50 32.89 -1.27
C LYS A 12 -6.87 32.44 -1.79
N ASN A 13 -7.03 31.15 -2.10
CA ASN A 13 -8.27 30.59 -2.66
C ASN A 13 -9.23 29.98 -1.60
N ASN A 14 -9.02 30.23 -0.30
CA ASN A 14 -9.85 29.71 0.81
C ASN A 14 -10.10 28.19 0.73
N PHE A 15 -9.17 27.41 0.16
CA PHE A 15 -9.24 25.96 0.25
C PHE A 15 -9.00 25.56 1.70
N SER A 16 -10.08 25.14 2.35
CA SER A 16 -10.03 24.56 3.68
C SER A 16 -9.04 23.40 3.71
N LEU A 17 -7.95 23.55 4.49
CA LEU A 17 -6.98 22.51 4.82
C LEU A 17 -7.58 21.38 5.69
N SER A 18 -8.90 21.19 5.67
CA SER A 18 -9.61 20.10 6.35
C SER A 18 -9.56 18.78 5.57
N CYS A 19 -9.01 18.76 4.36
CA CYS A 19 -8.79 17.52 3.62
C CYS A 19 -7.52 16.83 4.13
N ILE A 20 -7.71 15.98 5.13
CA ILE A 20 -6.73 15.08 5.78
C ILE A 20 -5.80 14.36 4.76
N GLY A 21 -6.25 14.17 3.51
CA GLY A 21 -5.48 13.52 2.44
C GLY A 21 -4.18 14.21 2.04
N VAL A 22 -4.08 15.55 2.09
CA VAL A 22 -2.87 16.25 1.63
C VAL A 22 -1.74 16.22 2.66
N LYS A 23 -2.09 16.21 3.96
CA LYS A 23 -1.10 16.03 5.04
C LYS A 23 -0.51 14.62 5.03
N TYR A 24 -1.33 13.60 4.81
CA TYR A 24 -0.86 12.21 4.74
C TYR A 24 0.03 11.93 3.52
N PHE A 25 -0.28 12.55 2.38
CA PHE A 25 0.49 12.39 1.15
C PHE A 25 1.92 12.95 1.27
N LEU A 26 2.10 14.08 1.96
CA LEU A 26 3.43 14.67 2.19
C LEU A 26 4.20 14.01 3.34
N TYR A 27 3.52 13.48 4.37
CA TYR A 27 4.19 12.78 5.48
C TYR A 27 4.66 11.36 5.12
N GLN A 28 3.99 10.67 4.20
CA GLN A 28 4.32 9.27 3.87
C GLN A 28 5.41 9.09 2.80
N CYS A 29 5.83 10.15 2.10
CA CYS A 29 6.82 10.05 1.01
C CYS A 29 8.28 10.26 1.45
N SER A 30 8.55 10.54 2.72
CA SER A 30 9.90 10.91 3.15
C SER A 30 10.12 10.54 4.59
N PHE A 31 10.78 9.40 4.85
CA PHE A 31 11.37 9.21 6.17
C PHE A 31 12.83 8.78 6.27
N PHE A 32 13.56 8.29 5.25
CA PHE A 32 15.01 8.04 5.52
C PHE A 32 16.06 8.26 4.42
N TYR A 33 15.73 8.49 3.15
CA TYR A 33 16.77 8.57 2.10
C TYR A 33 16.86 9.85 1.27
N ILE A 34 15.89 10.77 1.40
CA ILE A 34 15.72 11.84 0.41
C ILE A 34 16.28 13.20 0.87
N TRP A 35 16.43 13.42 2.18
CA TRP A 35 16.80 14.73 2.72
C TRP A 35 18.23 15.19 2.32
N GLY A 36 19.13 14.25 2.00
CA GLY A 36 20.48 14.58 1.55
C GLY A 36 20.63 14.75 0.03
N VAL A 37 19.77 14.11 -0.78
CA VAL A 37 19.93 14.04 -2.25
C VAL A 37 19.14 15.13 -2.98
N VAL A 38 18.06 15.63 -2.38
CA VAL A 38 17.16 16.61 -3.05
C VAL A 38 17.70 18.03 -3.11
N ASN A 39 18.75 18.35 -2.35
CA ASN A 39 19.35 19.69 -2.37
C ASN A 39 20.28 19.96 -3.57
N ILE A 40 20.46 19.01 -4.50
CA ILE A 40 21.43 19.12 -5.60
C ILE A 40 20.78 19.00 -6.99
N LEU A 41 19.51 18.58 -7.07
CA LEU A 41 18.88 18.24 -8.35
C LEU A 41 17.95 19.36 -8.84
N ASP A 42 18.13 19.72 -10.11
CA ASP A 42 17.32 20.71 -10.83
C ASP A 42 15.84 20.28 -10.87
N GLU A 43 14.93 21.25 -10.82
CA GLU A 43 13.47 21.04 -10.72
C GLU A 43 12.92 20.21 -11.89
N ALA A 44 13.55 20.32 -13.06
CA ALA A 44 13.24 19.51 -14.23
C ALA A 44 13.56 18.02 -14.01
N VAL A 45 14.69 17.73 -13.35
CA VAL A 45 15.15 16.36 -13.05
C VAL A 45 14.23 15.72 -12.01
N ILE A 46 13.83 16.47 -10.99
CA ILE A 46 12.87 15.99 -9.97
C ILE A 46 11.53 15.63 -10.63
N LYS A 47 11.05 16.46 -11.56
CA LYS A 47 9.80 16.23 -12.28
C LYS A 47 9.86 15.01 -13.19
N GLU A 48 10.99 14.78 -13.88
CA GLU A 48 11.17 13.59 -14.70
C GLU A 48 11.28 12.32 -13.84
N ILE A 49 11.95 12.37 -12.69
CA ILE A 49 12.02 11.26 -11.74
C ILE A 49 10.63 10.91 -11.20
N LEU A 50 9.85 11.90 -10.79
CA LEU A 50 8.48 11.65 -10.32
C LEU A 50 7.60 11.07 -11.43
N LYS A 51 7.75 11.58 -12.66
CA LYS A 51 7.00 11.08 -13.82
C LYS A 51 7.38 9.65 -14.18
N SER A 52 8.67 9.30 -14.15
CA SER A 52 9.12 7.93 -14.40
C SER A 52 8.67 6.97 -13.31
N MET A 53 8.70 7.39 -12.03
CA MET A 53 8.17 6.60 -10.91
C MET A 53 6.66 6.34 -11.05
N ILE A 54 5.87 7.34 -11.44
CA ILE A 54 4.43 7.18 -11.68
C ILE A 54 4.18 6.24 -12.86
N ILE A 55 4.92 6.40 -13.97
CA ILE A 55 4.79 5.53 -15.16
C ILE A 55 5.18 4.08 -14.85
N GLU A 56 6.22 3.87 -14.05
CA GLU A 56 6.66 2.55 -13.61
C GLU A 56 5.63 1.90 -12.65
N GLN A 57 5.01 2.70 -11.78
CA GLN A 57 3.92 2.25 -10.90
C GLN A 57 2.65 1.87 -11.68
N LEU A 58 2.30 2.62 -12.72
CA LEU A 58 1.18 2.27 -13.61
C LEU A 58 1.45 0.98 -14.40
N LYS A 59 2.70 0.73 -14.80
CA LYS A 59 3.10 -0.51 -15.51
C LYS A 59 3.04 -1.77 -14.63
N ASN A 60 3.13 -1.64 -13.31
CA ASN A 60 3.20 -2.76 -12.36
C ASN A 60 1.87 -3.19 -11.75
N GLY A 61 0.74 -2.69 -12.27
CA GLY A 61 -0.61 -3.13 -11.89
C GLY A 61 -1.52 -2.07 -11.27
N GLY A 62 -1.15 -0.79 -11.38
CA GLY A 62 -1.98 0.35 -10.96
C GLY A 62 -1.69 0.85 -9.53
N LEU A 63 -2.06 2.09 -9.24
CA LEU A 63 -1.80 2.75 -7.95
C LEU A 63 -2.41 1.96 -6.77
N ALA A 64 -3.63 1.44 -6.96
CA ALA A 64 -4.32 0.66 -5.94
C ALA A 64 -3.55 -0.62 -5.53
N LEU A 65 -2.90 -1.29 -6.49
CA LEU A 65 -2.16 -2.51 -6.23
C LEU A 65 -0.88 -2.24 -5.44
N GLU A 66 -0.20 -1.14 -5.74
CA GLU A 66 1.00 -0.72 -5.01
C GLU A 66 0.69 -0.28 -3.58
N LEU A 67 -0.39 0.49 -3.38
CA LEU A 67 -0.87 0.83 -2.05
C LEU A 67 -1.24 -0.43 -1.25
N THR A 68 -1.87 -1.40 -1.89
CA THR A 68 -2.22 -2.68 -1.26
C THR A 68 -0.98 -3.47 -0.83
N LYS A 69 0.06 -3.54 -1.66
CA LYS A 69 1.34 -4.18 -1.29
C LYS A 69 1.99 -3.48 -0.10
N ARG A 70 1.96 -2.14 -0.07
CA ARG A 70 2.47 -1.35 1.06
C ARG A 70 1.70 -1.62 2.35
N ASP A 71 0.37 -1.67 2.28
CA ASP A 71 -0.47 -1.94 3.43
C ASP A 71 -0.30 -3.37 3.95
N ILE A 72 -0.03 -4.34 3.08
CA ILE A 72 0.35 -5.70 3.49
C ILE A 72 1.64 -5.68 4.31
N GLU A 73 2.67 -4.95 3.88
CA GLU A 73 3.92 -4.85 4.64
C GLU A 73 3.72 -4.10 5.97
N LYS A 74 2.94 -3.01 5.96
CA LYS A 74 2.56 -2.31 7.19
C LYS A 74 1.78 -3.23 8.13
N PHE A 75 0.89 -4.07 7.60
CA PHE A 75 0.10 -5.01 8.38
C PHE A 75 0.99 -6.04 9.08
N LYS A 76 1.97 -6.62 8.38
CA LYS A 76 2.97 -7.51 8.99
C LYS A 76 3.72 -6.82 10.12
N TYR A 77 4.18 -5.58 9.89
CA TYR A 77 4.89 -4.80 10.90
C TYR A 77 4.01 -4.55 12.13
N CYS A 78 2.76 -4.12 11.94
CA CYS A 78 1.81 -3.89 13.02
C CYS A 78 1.51 -5.18 13.81
N LEU A 79 1.36 -6.32 13.12
CA LEU A 79 1.15 -7.62 13.77
C LEU A 79 2.34 -8.03 14.66
N ALA A 80 3.57 -7.74 14.24
CA ALA A 80 4.76 -7.96 15.05
C ALA A 80 4.82 -6.98 16.24
N GLY A 81 4.60 -5.69 15.97
CA GLY A 81 4.75 -4.62 16.97
C GLY A 81 3.69 -4.62 18.07
N ILE A 82 2.47 -5.14 17.83
CA ILE A 82 1.42 -5.12 18.86
C ILE A 82 1.79 -5.94 20.10
N LYS A 83 2.68 -6.92 19.96
CA LYS A 83 3.21 -7.76 21.04
C LYS A 83 4.47 -7.18 21.69
N ASP A 84 5.06 -6.15 21.10
CA ASP A 84 6.31 -5.56 21.57
C ASP A 84 6.05 -4.59 22.74
N ALA A 85 6.63 -4.88 23.91
CA ALA A 85 6.47 -4.05 25.10
C ALA A 85 7.09 -2.65 24.98
N SER A 86 8.06 -2.46 24.07
CA SER A 86 8.75 -1.18 23.85
C SER A 86 7.91 -0.16 23.08
N ILE A 87 6.90 -0.61 22.34
CA ILE A 87 6.06 0.29 21.55
C ILE A 87 5.03 1.01 22.45
N PRO A 88 4.94 2.35 22.36
CA PRO A 88 3.98 3.15 23.11
C PRO A 88 2.52 2.72 22.93
N ALA A 89 1.70 2.93 23.97
CA ALA A 89 0.30 2.49 23.98
C ALA A 89 -0.57 3.19 22.91
N ASN A 90 -0.29 4.46 22.60
CA ASN A 90 -0.96 5.21 21.53
C ASN A 90 -0.64 4.61 20.15
N GLU A 91 0.62 4.27 19.89
CA GLU A 91 1.03 3.63 18.63
C GLU A 91 0.40 2.23 18.48
N LYS A 92 0.31 1.48 19.58
CA LYS A 92 -0.42 0.19 19.61
C LYS A 92 -1.90 0.35 19.31
N HIS A 93 -2.53 1.42 19.80
CA HIS A 93 -3.94 1.70 19.54
C HIS A 93 -4.17 1.98 18.04
N GLU A 94 -3.34 2.82 17.43
CA GLU A 94 -3.41 3.09 15.98
C GLU A 94 -3.15 1.82 15.15
N ALA A 95 -2.15 1.02 15.54
CA ALA A 95 -1.86 -0.27 14.91
C ALA A 95 -3.05 -1.23 15.03
N ALA A 96 -3.74 -1.28 16.18
CA ALA A 96 -4.92 -2.13 16.37
C ALA A 96 -6.09 -1.71 15.47
N ILE A 97 -6.34 -0.41 15.31
CA ILE A 97 -7.35 0.11 14.38
C ILE A 97 -7.02 -0.32 12.94
N PHE A 98 -5.76 -0.15 12.52
CA PHE A 98 -5.31 -0.54 11.20
C PHE A 98 -5.43 -2.06 10.97
N ILE A 99 -4.98 -2.88 11.93
CA ILE A 99 -5.10 -4.34 11.90
C ILE A 99 -6.56 -4.77 11.76
N LYS A 100 -7.47 -4.13 12.49
CA LYS A 100 -8.91 -4.40 12.37
C LYS A 100 -9.40 -4.14 10.95
N GLY A 101 -9.08 -2.97 10.37
CA GLY A 101 -9.47 -2.63 9.00
C GLY A 101 -8.94 -3.62 7.96
N MET A 102 -7.67 -4.03 8.10
CA MET A 102 -7.07 -5.07 7.25
C MET A 102 -7.73 -6.43 7.43
N ASN A 103 -8.05 -6.84 8.65
CA ASN A 103 -8.75 -8.11 8.90
C ASN A 103 -10.17 -8.10 8.31
N ASP A 104 -10.89 -6.98 8.39
CA ASP A 104 -12.21 -6.83 7.77
C ASP A 104 -12.10 -6.98 6.24
N ALA A 105 -11.05 -6.43 5.61
CA ALA A 105 -10.79 -6.60 4.18
C ALA A 105 -10.36 -8.03 3.81
N LEU A 106 -9.50 -8.67 4.61
CA LEU A 106 -9.08 -10.06 4.42
C LEU A 106 -10.25 -11.04 4.56
N LYS A 107 -11.19 -10.77 5.47
CA LYS A 107 -12.42 -11.56 5.61
C LYS A 107 -13.27 -11.49 4.33
N ARG A 108 -13.47 -10.29 3.78
CA ARG A 108 -14.17 -10.14 2.49
C ARG A 108 -13.42 -10.84 1.35
N LEU A 109 -12.10 -10.78 1.35
CA LEU A 109 -11.29 -11.48 0.36
C LEU A 109 -11.51 -13.00 0.46
N HIS A 110 -11.50 -13.56 1.66
CA HIS A 110 -11.79 -14.98 1.92
C HIS A 110 -13.17 -15.37 1.38
N GLU A 111 -14.20 -14.59 1.66
CA GLU A 111 -15.57 -14.81 1.18
C GLU A 111 -15.66 -14.84 -0.36
N ILE A 112 -14.86 -14.03 -1.08
CA ILE A 112 -14.91 -13.89 -2.55
C ILE A 112 -13.95 -14.86 -3.29
N THR A 113 -12.90 -15.32 -2.63
CA THR A 113 -11.87 -16.20 -3.23
C THR A 113 -12.07 -17.67 -2.87
N GLY A 114 -12.68 -17.94 -1.73
CA GLY A 114 -12.79 -19.28 -1.16
C GLY A 114 -11.51 -19.74 -0.47
N GLU A 115 -11.65 -20.79 0.36
CA GLU A 115 -10.63 -21.27 1.29
C GLU A 115 -9.25 -21.48 0.64
N ARG A 116 -9.20 -22.20 -0.48
CA ARG A 116 -7.93 -22.58 -1.12
C ARG A 116 -7.19 -21.38 -1.72
N GLU A 117 -7.89 -20.51 -2.45
CA GLU A 117 -7.28 -19.31 -3.04
C GLU A 117 -6.81 -18.35 -1.93
N PHE A 118 -7.62 -18.19 -0.87
CA PHE A 118 -7.25 -17.37 0.28
C PHE A 118 -6.03 -17.93 1.03
N ALA A 119 -5.97 -19.24 1.26
CA ALA A 119 -4.84 -19.88 1.92
C ALA A 119 -3.54 -19.64 1.14
N ILE A 120 -3.56 -19.79 -0.20
CA ILE A 120 -2.41 -19.47 -1.06
C ILE A 120 -1.98 -18.01 -0.87
N PHE A 121 -2.94 -17.08 -0.93
CA PHE A 121 -2.66 -15.66 -0.77
C PHE A 121 -2.06 -15.36 0.61
N TYR A 122 -2.68 -15.85 1.69
CA TYR A 122 -2.26 -15.54 3.06
C TYR A 122 -0.86 -16.09 3.34
N ASN A 123 -0.60 -17.35 2.98
CA ASN A 123 0.71 -17.99 3.18
C ASN A 123 1.82 -17.26 2.40
N TYR A 124 1.54 -16.83 1.16
CA TYR A 124 2.53 -16.12 0.36
C TYR A 124 2.73 -14.67 0.80
N CYS A 125 1.64 -13.90 0.83
CA CYS A 125 1.67 -12.46 0.99
C CYS A 125 1.79 -12.02 2.45
N ILE A 126 1.27 -12.78 3.41
CA ILE A 126 1.27 -12.41 4.84
C ILE A 126 2.32 -13.20 5.61
N GLU A 127 2.38 -14.53 5.45
CA GLU A 127 3.35 -15.38 6.18
C GLU A 127 4.73 -15.45 5.51
N GLY A 128 4.85 -15.02 4.25
CA GLY A 128 6.13 -14.98 3.55
C GLY A 128 6.66 -16.33 3.08
N LYS A 129 5.80 -17.36 2.98
CA LYS A 129 6.18 -18.68 2.47
C LYS A 129 6.48 -18.64 0.96
N THR A 130 7.39 -19.49 0.53
CA THR A 130 7.76 -19.64 -0.88
C THR A 130 6.66 -20.36 -1.67
N ARG A 131 6.69 -20.25 -3.01
CA ARG A 131 5.71 -20.95 -3.86
C ARG A 131 5.81 -22.46 -3.70
N ASN A 132 7.02 -22.99 -3.51
CA ASN A 132 7.27 -24.42 -3.38
C ASN A 132 6.66 -24.94 -2.08
N GLU A 133 6.92 -24.28 -0.94
CA GLU A 133 6.32 -24.66 0.35
C GLU A 133 4.78 -24.67 0.30
N ILE A 134 4.18 -23.71 -0.39
CA ILE A 134 2.72 -23.63 -0.54
C ILE A 134 2.20 -24.71 -1.50
N ALA A 135 2.88 -24.91 -2.63
CA ALA A 135 2.54 -25.92 -3.63
C ALA A 135 2.55 -27.32 -3.01
N ASP A 136 3.59 -27.63 -2.25
CA ASP A 136 3.76 -28.91 -1.55
C ASP A 136 2.70 -29.08 -0.46
N ALA A 137 2.48 -28.07 0.37
CA ALA A 137 1.52 -28.15 1.48
C ALA A 137 0.06 -28.27 1.02
N LEU A 138 -0.30 -27.65 -0.11
CA LEU A 138 -1.66 -27.65 -0.64
C LEU A 138 -1.88 -28.66 -1.78
N ASN A 139 -0.84 -29.41 -2.17
CA ASN A 139 -0.82 -30.31 -3.32
C ASN A 139 -1.37 -29.64 -4.60
N VAL A 140 -0.78 -28.50 -4.96
CA VAL A 140 -1.12 -27.72 -6.16
C VAL A 140 0.12 -27.39 -6.96
N ASP A 141 -0.04 -27.17 -8.26
CA ASP A 141 1.06 -26.75 -9.11
C ASP A 141 1.61 -25.35 -8.75
N ILE A 142 2.93 -25.16 -8.84
CA ILE A 142 3.62 -23.90 -8.51
C ILE A 142 3.08 -22.72 -9.34
N SER A 143 2.72 -22.93 -10.61
CA SER A 143 2.12 -21.89 -11.45
C SER A 143 0.72 -21.50 -10.97
N THR A 144 -0.01 -22.44 -10.37
CA THR A 144 -1.32 -22.19 -9.75
C THR A 144 -1.18 -21.30 -8.52
N VAL A 145 -0.15 -21.52 -7.70
CA VAL A 145 0.19 -20.62 -6.58
C VAL A 145 0.44 -19.19 -7.10
N GLY A 146 1.25 -19.05 -8.15
CA GLY A 146 1.55 -17.74 -8.75
C GLY A 146 0.31 -17.00 -9.26
N ARG A 147 -0.55 -17.69 -10.02
CA ARG A 147 -1.78 -17.11 -10.60
C ARG A 147 -2.80 -16.73 -9.52
N ASN A 148 -3.03 -17.62 -8.55
CA ASN A 148 -4.03 -17.39 -7.51
C ASN A 148 -3.62 -16.25 -6.58
N LYS A 149 -2.34 -16.16 -6.24
CA LYS A 149 -1.80 -15.03 -5.48
C LYS A 149 -2.08 -13.71 -6.18
N GLU A 150 -1.76 -13.60 -7.46
CA GLU A 150 -1.93 -12.37 -8.23
C GLU A 150 -3.42 -11.97 -8.35
N LYS A 151 -4.29 -12.95 -8.61
CA LYS A 151 -5.74 -12.76 -8.66
C LYS A 151 -6.30 -12.28 -7.32
N ALA A 152 -5.88 -12.89 -6.21
CA ALA A 152 -6.31 -12.49 -4.87
C ALA A 152 -5.79 -11.10 -4.49
N LEU A 153 -4.55 -10.76 -4.85
CA LEU A 153 -3.98 -9.43 -4.61
C LEU A 153 -4.76 -8.33 -5.33
N LYS A 154 -5.17 -8.56 -6.58
CA LYS A 154 -6.04 -7.64 -7.34
C LYS A 154 -7.43 -7.52 -6.73
N LYS A 155 -8.02 -8.61 -6.26
CA LYS A 155 -9.30 -8.56 -5.54
C LYS A 155 -9.18 -7.74 -4.25
N LEU A 156 -8.07 -7.91 -3.51
CA LEU A 156 -7.82 -7.13 -2.30
C LEU A 156 -7.64 -5.64 -2.59
N SER A 157 -6.96 -5.27 -3.69
CA SER A 157 -6.82 -3.86 -4.05
C SER A 157 -8.15 -3.20 -4.38
N ILE A 158 -9.09 -3.93 -4.97
CA ILE A 158 -10.47 -3.45 -5.19
C ILE A 158 -11.22 -3.27 -3.87
N ILE A 159 -11.02 -4.19 -2.91
CA ILE A 159 -11.67 -4.10 -1.58
C ILE A 159 -11.14 -2.90 -0.79
N LEU A 160 -9.83 -2.65 -0.82
CA LEU A 160 -9.19 -1.59 -0.04
C LEU A 160 -9.29 -0.21 -0.69
N TYR A 161 -9.27 -0.16 -2.03
CA TYR A 161 -9.21 1.09 -2.79
C TYR A 161 -10.23 1.11 -3.96
N PRO A 162 -11.54 0.96 -3.69
CA PRO A 162 -12.55 0.84 -4.74
C PRO A 162 -12.57 2.05 -5.68
N GLU A 163 -12.54 3.27 -5.14
CA GLU A 163 -12.49 4.53 -5.90
C GLU A 163 -11.31 4.65 -6.86
N ILE A 164 -10.13 4.15 -6.49
CA ILE A 164 -8.93 4.20 -7.35
C ILE A 164 -9.08 3.21 -8.51
N ASN A 165 -9.57 2.00 -8.24
CA ASN A 165 -9.77 1.00 -9.29
C ASN A 165 -10.88 1.39 -10.27
N ILE A 166 -11.92 2.13 -9.83
CA ILE A 166 -12.95 2.65 -10.73
C ILE A 166 -12.37 3.71 -11.67
N THR A 167 -11.46 4.55 -11.17
CA THR A 167 -10.81 5.60 -11.96
C THR A 167 -9.84 5.02 -13.00
N ASP A 168 -9.14 3.94 -12.67
CA ASP A 168 -8.23 3.24 -13.61
C ASP A 168 -8.99 2.47 -14.73
N MET A 169 -10.31 2.28 -14.60
CA MET A 169 -11.16 1.59 -15.60
C MET A 169 -11.87 2.54 -16.58
N MET A 170 -11.82 3.86 -16.35
CA MET A 170 -12.40 4.89 -17.23
C MET A 170 -11.35 5.46 -18.19
#